data_AF-A0A2H0G9H3-F1
#
_entry.id   AF-A0A2H0G9H3-F1
#
_cell.length_a   1.000
_cell.length_b   1.000
_cell.length_c   1.000
_cell.angle_alpha   90.00
_cell.angle_beta   90.00
_cell.angle_gamma   90.00
#
_symmetry.space_group_name_H-M   'P 1'
#
loop_
_entity.id
_entity.type
_entity.pdbx_description
1 polymer ?
#
loop_
_entity_poly.entity_id
_entity_poly.type
_entity_poly.pdbx_seq_one_letter_code
_entity_poly.pdbx_strand_id
1 'polypeptide(L)' 'MVGVDNTQDYSIKIYNRWGRKVYEGTNALAHWDGGNSKAGTYFYELIYTDICSDEKKLVTGYVTLFK' A
#
# COMPACT_ATOMS: atom_id res chain seq x y z
N MET A 1 12.12 -7.40 10.62
CA MET A 1 10.69 -7.10 10.82
C MET A 1 10.54 -5.61 10.57
N VAL A 2 9.72 -5.20 9.61
CA VAL A 2 9.41 -3.77 9.45
C VAL A 2 8.36 -3.47 10.52
N GLY A 3 8.80 -2.86 11.63
CA GLY A 3 7.88 -2.31 12.61
C GLY A 3 7.24 -1.10 11.96
N VAL A 4 5.93 -1.11 11.80
CA VAL A 4 5.16 0.08 11.41
C VAL A 4 4.50 0.61 12.67
N ASP A 5 4.82 1.84 13.05
CA ASP A 5 4.22 2.50 14.20
C ASP A 5 2.89 3.09 13.75
N ASN A 6 1.80 2.55 14.30
CA ASN A 6 0.44 2.95 13.94
C ASN A 6 0.06 4.34 14.48
N THR A 7 0.97 5.03 15.17
CA THR A 7 0.84 6.43 15.58
C THR A 7 1.52 7.41 14.62
N GLN A 8 2.28 6.91 13.64
CA GLN A 8 2.98 7.71 12.64
C GLN A 8 2.26 7.72 11.29
N ASP A 9 2.66 8.66 10.41
CA ASP A 9 2.09 8.80 9.06
C ASP A 9 2.17 7.47 8.30
N TYR A 10 1.01 6.92 7.93
CA TYR A 10 0.85 5.80 7.01
C TYR A 10 -0.19 6.13 5.94
N SER A 11 0.14 5.88 4.68
CA SER A 11 -0.81 5.99 3.57
C SER A 11 -0.45 5.01 2.47
N ILE A 12 -1.43 4.21 2.05
CA ILE A 12 -1.30 3.34 0.89
C ILE A 12 -2.37 3.69 -0.14
N LYS A 13 -1.97 3.71 -1.41
CA LYS A 13 -2.86 3.82 -2.56
C LYS A 13 -2.55 2.71 -3.53
N ILE A 14 -3.58 2.08 -4.07
CA ILE A 14 -3.44 0.99 -5.03
C ILE A 14 -4.25 1.34 -6.28
N TYR A 15 -3.64 1.11 -7.44
CA TYR A 15 -4.15 1.44 -8.75
C TYR A 15 -4.18 0.19 -9.62
N ASN A 16 -5.19 0.09 -10.48
CA ASN A 16 -5.19 -0.93 -11.52
C ASN A 16 -4.25 -0.53 -12.68
N ARG A 17 -4.10 -1.43 -13.66
CA ARG A 17 -3.25 -1.23 -14.85
C ARG A 17 -3.56 0.05 -15.66
N TRP A 18 -4.75 0.61 -15.53
CA TRP A 18 -5.16 1.83 -16.24
C TRP A 18 -4.99 3.10 -15.40
N GLY A 19 -4.30 3.01 -14.26
CA GLY A 19 -4.07 4.15 -13.36
C GLY A 19 -5.28 4.55 -12.52
N ARG A 20 -6.38 3.78 -12.56
CA ARG A 20 -7.54 4.06 -11.71
C ARG A 20 -7.28 3.51 -10.30
N LYS A 21 -7.39 4.38 -9.30
CA LYS A 21 -7.32 4.01 -7.89
C LYS A 21 -8.44 3.03 -7.53
N VAL A 22 -8.08 1.89 -6.97
CA VAL A 22 -9.02 0.82 -6.55
C VAL A 22 -9.09 0.68 -5.04
N TYR A 23 -8.07 1.16 -4.32
CA TYR A 23 -8.02 1.13 -2.86
C TYR A 23 -7.20 2.30 -2.34
N GLU A 24 -7.58 2.82 -1.18
CA GLU A 24 -6.77 3.71 -0.36
C GLU A 24 -7.00 3.44 1.12
N GLY A 25 -5.95 3.60 1.92
CA GLY A 25 -6.02 3.38 3.36
C GLY A 25 -4.95 4.15 4.11
N THR A 26 -5.26 4.54 5.34
CA THR A 26 -4.34 5.22 6.27
C THR A 26 -4.13 4.46 7.57
N ASN A 27 -4.82 3.34 7.77
CA ASN A 27 -4.61 2.45 8.91
C ASN A 27 -3.63 1.34 8.50
N ALA A 28 -2.45 1.28 9.11
CA ALA A 28 -1.44 0.26 8.75
C ALA A 28 -1.86 -1.17 9.13
N LEU A 29 -2.84 -1.32 10.03
CA LEU A 29 -3.44 -2.62 10.36
C LEU A 29 -4.50 -3.07 9.35
N ALA A 30 -5.03 -2.14 8.55
CA ALA A 30 -5.93 -2.46 7.46
C ALA A 30 -5.10 -2.91 6.24
N HIS A 31 -5.55 -3.97 5.58
CA HIS A 31 -4.89 -4.52 4.40
C HIS A 31 -5.85 -4.59 3.22
N TRP A 32 -5.28 -4.66 2.02
CA TRP A 32 -6.01 -4.95 0.80
C TRP A 32 -5.66 -6.35 0.32
N ASP A 33 -6.67 -7.20 0.23
CA ASP A 33 -6.57 -8.61 -0.18
C ASP A 33 -6.96 -8.83 -1.65
N GLY A 34 -7.23 -7.76 -2.40
CA GLY A 34 -7.73 -7.81 -3.76
C GLY A 34 -9.25 -7.74 -3.88
N GLY A 35 -10.02 -8.11 -2.85
CA GLY A 35 -11.48 -8.13 -2.85
C GLY A 35 -12.08 -8.69 -4.15
N ASN A 36 -12.97 -7.93 -4.78
CA ASN A 36 -13.62 -8.28 -6.05
C ASN A 36 -12.86 -7.82 -7.31
N SER A 37 -11.56 -7.52 -7.18
CA SER A 37 -10.76 -7.02 -8.30
C SER A 37 -10.43 -8.16 -9.28
N LYS A 38 -10.27 -7.83 -10.57
CA LYS A 38 -9.92 -8.82 -11.59
C LYS A 38 -8.47 -9.29 -11.43
N ALA A 39 -8.17 -10.53 -11.82
CA ALA A 39 -6.80 -10.99 -11.97
C ALA A 39 -6.01 -10.07 -12.91
N GLY A 40 -4.76 -9.80 -12.57
CA GLY A 40 -3.91 -8.85 -13.30
C GLY A 40 -2.92 -8.12 -12.39
N THR A 41 -2.19 -7.17 -12.99
CA THR A 41 -1.19 -6.36 -12.29
C THR A 41 -1.78 -5.07 -11.74
N TYR A 42 -1.44 -4.78 -10.49
CA TYR A 42 -1.81 -3.58 -9.76
C TYR A 42 -0.55 -2.90 -9.27
N PHE A 43 -0.62 -1.58 -9.15
CA PHE A 43 0.48 -0.74 -8.73
C PHE A 43 0.13 -0.12 -7.39
N TYR A 44 1.12 0.04 -6.51
CA TYR A 44 0.89 0.67 -5.22
C TYR A 44 1.91 1.78 -4.96
N GLU A 45 1.45 2.78 -4.20
CA GLU A 45 2.26 3.80 -3.56
C GLU A 45 2.03 3.67 -2.06
N LEU A 46 3.10 3.40 -1.31
CA LEU A 46 3.10 3.29 0.13
C LEU A 46 3.99 4.39 0.71
N ILE A 47 3.41 5.21 1.57
CA ILE A 47 4.10 6.23 2.34
C ILE A 47 4.02 5.82 3.80
N TYR A 48 5.16 5.73 4.47
CA TYR A 48 5.22 5.44 5.91
C TYR A 48 6.39 6.19 6.55
N THR A 49 6.34 6.35 7.87
CA THR A 49 7.49 6.85 8.65
C THR A 49 8.21 5.67 9.28
N ASP A 50 9.54 5.63 9.11
CA ASP A 50 10.37 4.55 9.66
C ASP A 50 10.63 4.78 11.15
N ILE A 51 10.27 3.80 11.99
CA ILE A 51 10.43 3.90 13.45
C ILE A 51 11.89 4.11 13.87
N CYS A 52 12.84 3.59 13.09
CA CYS A 52 14.27 3.66 13.44
C CYS A 52 14.91 4.99 13.07
N SER A 53 14.42 5.68 12.03
CA SER A 53 15.03 6.91 11.52
C SER A 53 14.14 8.15 11.63
N ASP A 54 12.86 8.00 11.97
CA ASP A 54 11.85 9.07 11.95
C ASP A 54 11.74 9.76 10.57
N GLU A 55 12.13 9.05 9.52
CA GLU A 55 12.10 9.56 8.15
C GLU A 55 10.88 9.04 7.40
N LYS A 56 10.24 9.94 6.65
CA LYS A 56 9.15 9.60 5.73
C LYS A 56 9.71 8.92 4.48
N LYS A 57 9.26 7.71 4.22
CA LYS A 57 9.65 6.89 3.06
C LYS A 57 8.49 6.75 2.08
N LEU A 58 8.82 6.83 0.79
CA LEU A 58 7.94 6.46 -0.31
C LEU A 58 8.45 5.16 -0.93
N VAL A 59 7.58 4.16 -0.98
CA VAL A 59 7.82 2.88 -1.64
C VAL A 59 6.77 2.70 -2.72
N THR A 60 7.22 2.40 -3.93
CA THR A 60 6.34 2.07 -5.04
C THR A 60 6.65 0.67 -5.54
N GLY A 61 5.64 0.03 -6.14
CA GLY A 61 5.81 -1.31 -6.67
C GLY A 61 4.56 -1.79 -7.37
N TYR A 62 4.56 -3.09 -7.66
CA TYR A 62 3.43 -3.76 -8.26
C TYR A 62 3.20 -5.13 -7.62
N VAL A 63 1.96 -5.57 -7.69
CA VAL A 63 1.53 -6.90 -7.26
C VAL A 63 0.69 -7.52 -8.36
N THR A 64 0.80 -8.83 -8.53
CA THR A 64 -0.04 -9.57 -9.47
C THR A 64 -1.07 -10.37 -8.69
N LEU A 65 -2.34 -10.12 -8.98
CA LEU A 65 -3.45 -10.93 -8.51
C LEU A 65 -3.65 -12.11 -9.45
N PHE A 66 -3.49 -13.31 -8.91
CA PHE A 66 -3.84 -14.58 -9.54
C PHE A 66 -5.22 -15.03 -9.07
N LYS A 67 -5.83 -15.96 -9.81
CA LYS A 67 -7.13 -16.55 -9.50
C LYS A 67 -7.03 -18.07 -9.49
#